data_AF-A0A7W0LMI4-F1
#
_entry.id   AF-A0A7W0LMI4-F1
#
_cell.length_a   1.000
_cell.length_b   1.000
_cell.length_c   1.000
_cell.angle_alpha   90.00
_cell.angle_beta   90.00
_cell.angle_gamma   90.00
#
_symmetry.space_group_name_H-M   'P 1'
#
loop_
_entity.id
_entity.type
_entity.pdbx_description
1 polymer ?
#
loop_
_entity_poly.entity_id
_entity_poly.type
_entity_poly.pdbx_seq_one_letter_code
_entity_poly.pdbx_strand_id
1 'polypeptide(L)'
;MTGVSLSLGELAASLVLVGLAVAVSLWRRAELEADLGLAVLRSFLQLTAVGYVIQAIFDSDSLWLVVLLLAGMVAFGTFTARGRAKAVPRAWVPLALALGSAAAITLGLL
;
A
#
# COMPACT_ATOMS: atom_id res chain seq x y z
N MET A 1 26.57 -26.89 25.22
CA MET A 1 26.69 -26.42 23.83
C MET A 1 26.29 -27.56 22.91
N THR A 2 24.99 -27.72 22.64
CA THR A 2 24.48 -28.79 21.76
C THR A 2 24.63 -28.31 20.31
N GLY A 3 25.62 -28.85 19.61
CA GLY A 3 25.85 -28.56 18.20
C GLY A 3 24.64 -29.03 17.39
N VAL A 4 24.01 -28.11 16.68
CA VAL A 4 22.98 -28.42 15.68
C VAL A 4 23.65 -29.27 14.61
N SER A 5 23.25 -30.53 14.48
CA SER A 5 23.73 -31.42 13.41
C SER A 5 23.07 -31.01 12.09
N LEU A 6 23.56 -29.91 11.50
CA LEU A 6 23.19 -29.50 10.16
C LEU A 6 23.63 -30.60 9.19
N SER A 7 22.68 -31.29 8.57
CA SER A 7 23.05 -32.28 7.56
C SER A 7 23.61 -31.56 6.33
N LEU A 8 24.59 -32.15 5.66
CA LEU A 8 25.12 -31.64 4.38
C LEU A 8 24.00 -31.42 3.35
N GLY A 9 22.92 -32.21 3.43
CA GLY A 9 21.73 -32.05 2.60
C GLY A 9 20.93 -30.77 2.89
N GLU A 10 20.74 -30.42 4.16
CA GLU A 10 20.09 -29.15 4.56
C GLU A 10 20.92 -27.94 4.15
N LEU A 11 22.24 -28.04 4.30
CA LEU A 11 23.16 -26.99 3.88
C LEU A 11 23.14 -26.82 2.35
N ALA A 12 23.19 -27.91 1.59
CA ALA A 12 23.11 -27.89 0.13
C ALA A 12 21.75 -27.36 -0.35
N ALA A 13 20.64 -27.78 0.26
CA ALA A 13 19.31 -27.29 -0.07
C ALA A 13 19.18 -25.78 0.21
N SER A 14 19.69 -25.31 1.35
CA SER A 14 19.73 -23.89 1.68
C SER A 14 20.57 -23.09 0.67
N LEU A 15 21.76 -23.60 0.29
CA LEU A 15 22.61 -22.96 -0.72
C LEU A 15 21.95 -22.90 -2.10
N VAL A 16 21.19 -23.93 -2.49
CA VAL A 16 20.42 -23.92 -3.74
C VAL A 16 19.32 -22.86 -3.70
N LEU A 17 18.58 -22.75 -2.59
CA LEU A 17 17.55 -21.73 -2.41
C LEU A 17 18.14 -20.31 -2.44
N VAL A 18 19.27 -20.10 -1.76
CA VAL A 18 20.00 -18.82 -1.77
C VAL A 18 20.51 -18.51 -3.19
N GLY A 19 21.08 -19.48 -3.88
CA GLY A 19 21.52 -19.33 -5.27
C GLY A 19 20.39 -18.95 -6.22
N LEU A 20 19.21 -19.56 -6.05
CA LEU A 20 18.01 -19.23 -6.81
C LEU A 20 17.52 -17.80 -6.51
N ALA A 21 17.53 -17.40 -5.23
CA ALA A 21 17.17 -16.03 -4.83
C ALA A 21 18.14 -15.00 -5.44
N VAL A 22 19.44 -15.30 -5.48
CA VAL A 22 20.45 -14.44 -6.11
C VAL A 22 20.26 -14.38 -7.63
N ALA A 23 20.01 -15.51 -8.29
CA ALA A 23 19.74 -15.56 -9.73
C ALA A 23 18.50 -14.74 -10.10
N VAL A 24 17.41 -14.88 -9.35
CA VAL A 24 16.20 -14.07 -9.52
C VAL A 24 16.47 -12.59 -9.24
N SER A 25 17.24 -12.27 -8.20
CA SER A 25 17.65 -10.89 -7.87
C SER A 25 18.44 -10.24 -9.00
N LEU A 26 19.37 -10.96 -9.60
CA LEU A 26 20.17 -10.49 -10.74
C LEU A 26 19.34 -10.36 -12.02
N TRP A 27 18.46 -11.31 -12.32
CA TRP A 27 17.52 -11.22 -13.46
C TRP A 27 16.52 -10.07 -13.32
N ARG A 28 16.11 -9.74 -12.09
CA ARG A 28 15.18 -8.63 -11.83
C ARG A 28 15.85 -7.26 -11.67
N ARG A 29 17.18 -7.19 -11.49
CA ARG A 29 17.91 -5.93 -11.23
C ARG A 29 18.07 -4.98 -12.42
N ALA A 30 17.71 -5.36 -13.64
CA ALA A 30 17.83 -4.47 -14.81
C ALA A 30 16.65 -3.49 -15.00
N GLU A 31 15.48 -3.73 -14.39
CA GLU A 31 14.29 -2.86 -14.56
C GLU A 31 13.67 -2.41 -13.21
N LEU A 32 13.94 -3.12 -12.11
CA LEU A 32 13.27 -2.84 -10.84
C LEU A 32 13.77 -1.59 -10.09
N GLU A 33 15.05 -1.21 -10.18
CA GLU A 33 15.55 -0.05 -9.41
C GLU A 33 14.92 1.26 -9.90
N ALA A 34 14.82 1.43 -11.22
CA ALA A 34 14.16 2.59 -11.82
C ALA A 34 12.65 2.57 -11.56
N ASP A 35 11.98 1.43 -11.73
CA ASP A 35 10.55 1.30 -11.49
C ASP A 35 10.18 1.52 -10.03
N LEU A 36 10.96 0.97 -9.11
CA LEU A 36 10.76 1.17 -7.68
C LEU A 36 11.06 2.62 -7.30
N GLY A 37 12.16 3.18 -7.79
CA GLY A 37 12.52 4.59 -7.58
C GLY A 37 11.42 5.55 -8.05
N LEU A 38 10.88 5.32 -9.25
CA LEU A 38 9.77 6.09 -9.81
C LEU A 38 8.47 5.86 -9.04
N ALA A 39 8.17 4.63 -8.63
CA ALA A 39 6.98 4.32 -7.83
C ALA A 39 7.02 4.99 -6.45
N VAL A 40 8.19 4.99 -5.80
CA VAL A 40 8.43 5.67 -4.53
C VAL A 40 8.32 7.18 -4.71
N LEU A 41 9.00 7.75 -5.71
CA LEU A 41 8.95 9.19 -5.99
C LEU A 41 7.51 9.66 -6.26
N ARG A 42 6.76 8.93 -7.08
CA ARG A 42 5.34 9.22 -7.35
C ARG A 42 4.49 9.14 -6.08
N SER A 43 4.70 8.12 -5.25
CA SER A 43 3.95 7.95 -3.99
C SER A 43 4.31 9.03 -2.97
N PHE A 44 5.58 9.44 -2.92
CA PHE A 44 6.06 10.54 -2.08
C PHE A 44 5.43 11.87 -2.48
N LEU A 45 5.47 12.21 -3.77
CA LEU A 45 4.85 13.43 -4.29
C LEU A 45 3.32 13.40 -4.06
N GLN A 46 2.69 12.25 -4.26
CA GLN A 46 1.25 12.08 -4.00
C GLN A 46 0.91 12.31 -2.52
N LEU A 47 1.61 11.66 -1.59
CA LEU A 47 1.36 11.81 -0.15
C LEU A 47 1.60 13.25 0.31
N THR A 48 2.66 13.87 -0.18
CA THR A 48 2.99 15.28 0.10
C THR A 48 1.88 16.20 -0.39
N ALA A 49 1.42 16.03 -1.63
CA ALA A 49 0.34 16.82 -2.20
C ALA A 49 -0.98 16.66 -1.43
N VAL A 50 -1.36 15.42 -1.07
CA VAL A 50 -2.55 15.16 -0.26
C VAL A 50 -2.43 15.81 1.12
N GLY A 51 -1.25 15.76 1.75
CA GLY A 51 -0.98 16.43 3.02
C GLY A 51 -1.24 17.95 2.95
N TYR A 52 -0.75 18.61 1.91
CA TYR A 52 -1.01 20.04 1.71
C TYR A 52 -2.50 20.36 1.48
N VAL A 53 -3.23 19.52 0.75
CA VAL A 53 -4.68 19.69 0.56
C VAL A 53 -5.41 19.62 1.90
N ILE A 54 -5.06 18.65 2.75
CA ILE A 54 -5.64 18.52 4.09
C ILE A 54 -5.38 19.77 4.93
N GLN A 55 -4.13 20.25 4.92
CA GLN A 55 -3.75 21.44 5.67
C GLN A 55 -4.54 22.68 5.23
N ALA A 56 -4.63 22.93 3.92
CA ALA A 56 -5.39 24.05 3.38
C ALA A 56 -6.89 23.99 3.71
N ILE A 57 -7.45 22.77 3.77
CA ILE A 57 -8.86 22.56 4.13
C ILE A 57 -9.08 22.83 5.62
N PHE A 58 -8.19 22.38 6.50
CA PHE A 58 -8.31 22.64 7.93
C PHE A 58 -8.06 24.09 8.31
N ASP A 59 -7.15 24.80 7.63
CA ASP A 59 -6.92 26.23 7.84
C ASP A 59 -8.16 27.09 7.49
N SER A 60 -9.07 26.56 6.67
CA SER A 60 -10.31 27.23 6.26
C SER A 60 -11.47 27.03 7.26
N ASP A 61 -11.29 26.24 8.32
CA ASP A 61 -12.22 25.97 9.43
C ASP A 61 -13.70 25.71 9.05
N SER A 62 -13.91 25.15 7.85
CA SER A 62 -15.23 24.93 7.26
C SER A 62 -15.59 23.46 7.23
N LEU A 63 -16.67 23.10 7.94
CA LEU A 63 -17.21 21.73 7.98
C LEU A 63 -17.54 21.17 6.59
N TRP A 64 -17.96 22.02 5.66
CA TRP A 64 -18.26 21.58 4.29
C TRP A 64 -17.01 21.09 3.55
N LEU A 65 -15.87 21.74 3.75
CA LEU A 65 -14.60 21.33 3.15
C LEU A 65 -14.08 20.02 3.73
N VAL A 66 -14.32 19.77 5.03
CA VAL A 66 -13.98 18.49 5.68
C VAL A 66 -14.83 17.35 5.11
N VAL A 67 -16.13 17.56 4.93
CA VAL A 67 -17.02 16.55 4.30
C VAL A 67 -16.57 16.27 2.86
N LEU A 68 -16.21 17.30 2.10
CA LEU A 68 -15.69 17.15 0.74
C LEU A 68 -14.34 16.40 0.70
N LEU A 69 -13.44 16.70 1.64
CA LEU A 69 -12.17 15.99 1.80
C LEU A 69 -12.40 14.50 2.09
N LEU A 70 -13.30 14.17 3.01
CA LEU A 70 -13.63 12.79 3.36
C LEU A 70 -14.26 12.04 2.18
N ALA A 71 -15.15 12.68 1.44
CA ALA A 71 -15.70 12.12 0.21
C ALA A 71 -14.58 11.82 -0.81
N GLY A 72 -13.63 12.76 -0.98
CA GLY A 72 -12.44 12.58 -1.80
C GLY A 72 -11.56 11.41 -1.35
N MET A 73 -11.31 11.28 -0.04
CA MET A 73 -10.54 10.17 0.53
C MET A 73 -11.21 8.81 0.32
N VAL A 74 -12.53 8.71 0.53
CA VAL A 74 -13.27 7.46 0.29
C VAL A 74 -13.25 7.10 -1.19
N ALA A 75 -13.43 8.07 -2.10
CA ALA A 75 -13.31 7.84 -3.54
C ALA A 75 -11.90 7.37 -3.95
N PHE A 76 -10.85 8.00 -3.40
CA PHE A 76 -9.47 7.63 -3.71
C PHE A 76 -9.09 6.26 -3.11
N GLY A 77 -9.57 5.97 -1.89
CA GLY A 77 -9.37 4.71 -1.20
C GLY A 77 -10.04 3.55 -1.91
N THR A 78 -11.30 3.73 -2.36
CA THR A 78 -12.02 2.73 -3.16
C THR A 78 -11.33 2.46 -4.49
N PHE A 79 -10.87 3.50 -5.20
CA PHE A 79 -10.10 3.35 -6.43
C PHE A 79 -8.80 2.56 -6.22
N THR A 80 -8.03 2.92 -5.19
CA THR A 80 -6.77 2.26 -4.84
C THR A 80 -6.98 0.79 -4.48
N ALA A 81 -8.01 0.50 -3.68
CA ALA A 81 -8.28 -0.84 -3.21
C ALA A 81 -8.91 -1.73 -4.29
N ARG A 82 -9.64 -1.17 -5.28
CA ARG A 82 -10.01 -1.89 -6.51
C ARG A 82 -8.78 -2.46 -7.24
N GLY A 83 -7.69 -1.70 -7.28
CA GLY A 83 -6.43 -2.14 -7.90
C GLY A 83 -5.85 -3.40 -7.27
N ARG A 84 -6.09 -3.62 -5.97
CA ARG A 84 -5.67 -4.82 -5.23
C ARG A 84 -6.73 -5.94 -5.24
N ALA A 85 -8.01 -5.60 -5.42
CA ALA A 85 -9.12 -6.54 -5.49
C ALA A 85 -9.48 -6.97 -6.93
N LYS A 86 -8.50 -7.09 -7.84
CA LYS A 86 -8.73 -7.51 -9.25
C LYS A 86 -9.43 -8.86 -9.38
N ALA A 87 -9.30 -9.74 -8.37
CA ALA A 87 -9.92 -11.05 -8.32
C ALA A 87 -11.41 -11.03 -7.91
N VAL A 88 -11.97 -9.88 -7.49
CA VAL A 88 -13.36 -9.78 -7.01
C VAL A 88 -14.20 -8.95 -8.00
N PRO A 89 -15.18 -9.56 -8.69
CA PRO A 89 -16.09 -8.84 -9.57
C PRO A 89 -16.91 -7.80 -8.78
N ARG A 90 -17.07 -6.58 -9.32
CA ARG A 90 -17.88 -5.49 -8.71
C ARG A 90 -17.47 -5.03 -7.30
N ALA A 91 -16.18 -5.09 -6.95
CA ALA A 91 -15.69 -4.69 -5.63
C ALA A 91 -15.91 -3.21 -5.22
N TRP A 92 -16.31 -2.32 -6.13
CA TRP A 92 -16.48 -0.88 -5.84
C TRP A 92 -17.53 -0.58 -4.77
N VAL A 93 -18.72 -1.16 -4.89
CA VAL A 93 -19.84 -0.90 -3.98
C VAL A 93 -19.52 -1.39 -2.55
N PRO A 94 -19.08 -2.65 -2.33
CA PRO A 94 -18.76 -3.10 -0.98
C PRO A 94 -17.57 -2.34 -0.38
N LEU A 95 -16.56 -1.95 -1.16
CA LEU A 95 -15.46 -1.13 -0.63
C LEU A 95 -15.89 0.29 -0.28
N ALA A 96 -16.72 0.93 -1.10
CA ALA A 96 -17.24 2.26 -0.81
C ALA A 96 -18.10 2.25 0.45
N LEU A 97 -18.96 1.24 0.60
CA LEU A 97 -19.78 1.07 1.79
C LEU A 97 -18.94 0.79 3.03
N ALA A 98 -17.92 -0.06 2.94
CA ALA A 98 -17.06 -0.38 4.07
C ALA A 98 -16.21 0.82 4.52
N LEU A 99 -15.59 1.53 3.58
CA LEU A 99 -14.78 2.72 3.88
C LEU A 99 -15.66 3.88 4.36
N GLY A 100 -16.82 4.08 3.73
CA GLY A 100 -17.77 5.12 4.11
C GLY A 100 -18.39 4.86 5.49
N SER A 101 -18.79 3.63 5.80
CA SER A 101 -19.33 3.28 7.11
C SER A 101 -18.28 3.40 8.22
N ALA A 102 -17.04 2.97 7.97
CA ALA A 102 -15.94 3.13 8.90
C ALA A 102 -15.65 4.62 9.21
N ALA A 103 -15.65 5.47 8.18
CA ALA A 103 -15.48 6.92 8.35
C ALA A 103 -16.63 7.52 9.16
N ALA A 104 -17.88 7.17 8.84
CA ALA A 104 -19.06 7.66 9.54
C ALA A 104 -19.09 7.24 11.01
N ILE A 105 -18.76 5.97 11.31
CA ILE A 105 -18.70 5.45 12.68
C ILE A 105 -17.61 6.17 13.47
N THR A 106 -16.42 6.34 12.89
CA THR A 106 -15.30 7.03 13.56
C THR A 106 -15.67 8.46 13.93
N LEU A 107 -16.30 9.20 13.01
CA LEU A 107 -16.77 10.57 13.28
C LEU A 107 -17.90 10.63 14.29
N GLY A 108 -18.82 9.65 14.30
CA GLY A 108 -19.91 9.62 15.26
C GLY A 108 -19.50 9.21 16.67
N LEU A 109 -18.34 8.54 16.82
CA LEU A 109 -17.75 8.17 18.10
C LEU A 109 -16.88 9.27 18.72
N LEU A 110 -16.36 10.18 17.90
CA LEU A 110 -15.53 11.31 18.33
C LEU A 110 -16.42 12.46 18.84
#